data_AF-A0A317H139-F1
#
_entry.id   AF-A0A317H139-F1
#
_cell.length_a   1.000
_cell.length_b   1.000
_cell.length_c   1.000
_cell.angle_alpha   90.00
_cell.angle_beta   90.00
_cell.angle_gamma   90.00
#
_symmetry.space_group_name_H-M   'P 1'
#
loop_
_entity.id
_entity.type
_entity.pdbx_description
1 polymer ?
#
loop_
_entity_poly.entity_id
_entity_poly.type
_entity_poly.pdbx_seq_one_letter_code
_entity_poly.pdbx_strand_id
1 'polypeptide(L)'
;MDRYVPDDAIEQYRIPSEPYYRATGDENALYEAAYAVRMPMMLKGPTGCGKTRFVEYMAWRLGKPLVTIACHEDMTASDLVGRHLLDADGTRWQDGPLTLAVRHGAICYLDEIVEARQDTTVVIHPLTDARRVLPLEKKGELVHAHPDFQLVISYNPGYQNIMKDLKQSTKQRFGALDFGWPKRDVEIEIVAHESGASPDVAARLVSIGERARNLKGHGLEEGISTRMLIYAGSLITQGVGPISACSVALVRPITDDPDIRDALDAAVKTFF
;
A
#
# COMPACT_ATOMS: atom_id res chain seq x y z
N MET A 1 -36.46 -6.92 -9.56
CA MET A 1 -36.48 -5.46 -9.79
C MET A 1 -35.19 -4.96 -9.17
N ASP A 2 -34.10 -5.09 -9.92
CA ASP A 2 -32.75 -4.76 -9.46
C ASP A 2 -32.66 -3.26 -9.22
N ARG A 3 -32.54 -2.85 -7.96
CA ARG A 3 -32.19 -1.47 -7.62
C ARG A 3 -30.74 -1.28 -8.07
N TYR A 4 -30.63 -0.71 -9.27
CA TYR A 4 -29.45 -0.04 -9.83
C TYR A 4 -28.58 0.51 -8.70
N VAL A 5 -27.38 -0.05 -8.51
CA VAL A 5 -26.32 0.67 -7.79
C VAL A 5 -25.99 1.84 -8.73
N PRO A 6 -26.23 3.10 -8.32
CA PRO A 6 -25.93 4.22 -9.20
C PRO A 6 -24.45 4.16 -9.58
N ASP A 7 -24.12 4.48 -10.84
CA ASP A 7 -22.72 4.68 -11.27
C ASP A 7 -21.95 5.65 -10.35
N ASP A 8 -22.68 6.45 -9.58
CA ASP A 8 -22.18 7.32 -8.50
C ASP A 8 -21.38 6.57 -7.40
N ALA A 9 -21.64 5.28 -7.17
CA ALA A 9 -20.99 4.53 -6.09
C ALA A 9 -19.48 4.30 -6.33
N ILE A 10 -19.02 4.24 -7.60
CA ILE A 10 -17.60 4.10 -7.90
C ILE A 10 -16.88 5.45 -7.95
N GLU A 11 -17.60 6.55 -8.18
CA GLU A 11 -17.02 7.89 -8.34
C GLU A 11 -16.34 8.39 -7.05
N GLN A 12 -16.82 7.98 -5.87
CA GLN A 12 -16.16 8.28 -4.59
C GLN A 12 -14.72 7.72 -4.49
N TYR A 13 -14.37 6.75 -5.34
CA TYR A 13 -13.03 6.15 -5.38
C TYR A 13 -12.10 6.83 -6.40
N ARG A 14 -12.53 7.90 -7.06
CA ARG A 14 -11.65 8.68 -7.93
C ARG A 14 -10.72 9.56 -7.10
N ILE A 15 -9.49 9.68 -7.58
CA ILE A 15 -8.50 10.60 -7.03
C ILE A 15 -8.62 11.92 -7.81
N PRO A 16 -9.09 13.02 -7.18
CA PRO A 16 -9.47 14.23 -7.91
C PRO A 16 -8.26 15.10 -8.30
N SER A 17 -7.16 15.00 -7.55
CA SER A 17 -5.96 15.81 -7.75
C SER A 17 -4.73 14.92 -7.81
N GLU A 18 -3.71 15.34 -8.57
CA GLU A 18 -2.45 14.61 -8.69
C GLU A 18 -1.83 14.38 -7.31
N PRO A 19 -1.70 13.12 -6.85
CA PRO A 19 -0.98 12.84 -5.62
C PRO A 19 0.51 12.99 -5.91
N TYR A 20 1.24 13.66 -5.01
CA TYR A 20 2.68 13.79 -5.16
C TYR A 20 3.35 12.42 -5.11
N TYR A 21 4.03 12.06 -6.19
CA TYR A 21 4.80 10.84 -6.30
C TYR A 21 6.09 11.09 -7.09
N ARG A 22 7.21 10.62 -6.56
CA ARG A 22 8.51 10.68 -7.24
C ARG A 22 8.92 9.29 -7.65
N ALA A 23 9.04 9.09 -8.96
CA ALA A 23 9.56 7.85 -9.52
C ALA A 23 11.04 7.67 -9.15
N THR A 24 11.43 6.42 -8.91
CA THR A 24 12.76 5.97 -8.50
C THR A 24 13.45 5.13 -9.57
N GLY A 25 12.72 4.67 -10.58
CA GLY A 25 13.17 3.93 -11.75
C GLY A 25 12.17 4.04 -12.91
N ASP A 26 11.83 2.89 -13.51
CA ASP A 26 10.91 2.75 -14.63
C ASP A 26 9.52 2.23 -14.22
N GLU A 27 9.19 2.25 -12.92
CA GLU A 27 7.98 1.66 -12.35
C GLU A 27 6.69 2.21 -12.96
N ASN A 28 6.67 3.51 -13.30
CA ASN A 28 5.54 4.14 -13.98
C ASN A 28 5.28 3.51 -15.36
N ALA A 29 6.32 3.40 -16.19
CA ALA A 29 6.20 2.88 -17.55
C ALA A 29 5.88 1.39 -17.54
N LEU A 30 6.50 0.61 -16.64
CA LEU A 30 6.23 -0.81 -16.48
C LEU A 30 4.79 -1.06 -16.02
N TYR A 31 4.26 -0.25 -15.10
CA TYR A 31 2.88 -0.38 -14.65
C TYR A 31 1.87 0.02 -15.73
N GLU A 32 2.13 1.06 -16.53
CA GLU A 32 1.29 1.41 -17.69
C GLU A 32 1.26 0.26 -18.70
N ALA A 33 2.41 -0.35 -19.01
CA ALA A 33 2.50 -1.49 -19.90
C ALA A 33 1.74 -2.71 -19.34
N ALA A 34 1.89 -2.99 -18.03
CA ALA A 34 1.14 -4.04 -17.36
C ALA A 34 -0.36 -3.80 -17.39
N TYR A 35 -0.79 -2.55 -17.14
CA TYR A 35 -2.19 -2.15 -17.24
C TYR A 35 -2.71 -2.38 -18.66
N ALA A 36 -1.98 -1.96 -19.70
CA ALA A 36 -2.41 -2.11 -21.10
C ALA A 36 -2.74 -3.57 -21.49
N VAL A 37 -2.06 -4.56 -20.89
CA VAL A 37 -2.34 -5.99 -21.08
C VAL A 37 -3.16 -6.62 -19.95
N ARG A 38 -3.64 -5.82 -18.99
CA ARG A 38 -4.43 -6.20 -17.80
C ARG A 38 -3.75 -7.28 -16.95
N MET A 39 -2.42 -7.25 -16.90
CA MET A 39 -1.61 -8.16 -16.09
C MET A 39 -1.76 -7.79 -14.61
N PRO A 40 -2.18 -8.72 -13.72
CA PRO A 40 -2.23 -8.47 -12.28
C PRO A 40 -0.85 -8.04 -11.75
N MET A 41 -0.81 -7.03 -10.89
CA MET A 41 0.44 -6.44 -10.39
C MET A 41 0.66 -6.67 -8.90
N MET A 42 1.89 -6.98 -8.52
CA MET A 42 2.34 -7.15 -7.16
C MET A 42 3.41 -6.12 -6.83
N LEU A 43 3.20 -5.32 -5.79
CA LEU A 43 4.17 -4.34 -5.31
C LEU A 43 4.88 -4.88 -4.09
N LYS A 44 6.20 -5.02 -4.19
CA LYS A 44 7.05 -5.60 -3.16
C LYS A 44 7.93 -4.52 -2.58
N GLY A 45 8.15 -4.51 -1.27
CA GLY A 45 9.12 -3.59 -0.67
C GLY A 45 8.86 -3.34 0.80
N PRO A 46 9.76 -2.65 1.53
CA PRO A 46 9.59 -2.39 2.96
C PRO A 46 8.40 -1.48 3.25
N THR A 47 8.01 -1.39 4.52
CA THR A 47 6.96 -0.44 4.93
C THR A 47 7.40 1.01 4.67
N GLY A 48 6.42 1.86 4.33
CA GLY A 48 6.62 3.29 4.17
C GLY A 48 7.62 3.69 3.07
N CYS A 49 7.80 2.89 2.02
CA CYS A 49 8.62 3.22 0.84
C CYS A 49 7.83 3.81 -0.34
N GLY A 50 6.51 3.99 -0.22
CA GLY A 50 5.70 4.67 -1.24
C GLY A 50 4.82 3.77 -2.13
N LYS A 51 4.68 2.47 -1.85
CA LYS A 51 3.82 1.54 -2.64
C LYS A 51 2.38 2.04 -2.79
N THR A 52 1.72 2.39 -1.68
CA THR A 52 0.33 2.89 -1.70
C THR A 52 0.23 4.20 -2.51
N ARG A 53 1.16 5.14 -2.27
CA ARG A 53 1.24 6.42 -2.99
C ARG A 53 1.47 6.22 -4.50
N PHE A 54 2.26 5.22 -4.89
CA PHE A 54 2.45 4.84 -6.28
C PHE A 54 1.15 4.37 -6.93
N VAL A 55 0.37 3.51 -6.27
CA VAL A 55 -0.93 3.05 -6.81
C VAL A 55 -1.92 4.21 -6.92
N GLU A 56 -1.95 5.11 -5.93
CA GLU A 56 -2.72 6.36 -6.00
C GLU A 56 -2.33 7.19 -7.23
N TYR A 57 -1.04 7.41 -7.43
CA TYR A 57 -0.52 8.15 -8.58
C TYR A 57 -0.88 7.50 -9.91
N MET A 58 -0.71 6.18 -10.03
CA MET A 58 -1.06 5.46 -11.25
C MET A 58 -2.56 5.44 -11.51
N ALA A 59 -3.40 5.34 -10.48
CA ALA A 59 -4.84 5.41 -10.62
C ALA A 59 -5.30 6.80 -11.11
N TRP A 60 -4.76 7.87 -10.52
CA TRP A 60 -4.98 9.23 -10.99
C TRP A 60 -4.54 9.40 -12.45
N ARG A 61 -3.30 8.99 -12.76
CA ARG A 61 -2.69 9.14 -14.08
C ARG A 61 -3.43 8.36 -15.18
N LEU A 62 -3.98 7.19 -14.85
CA LEU A 62 -4.80 6.38 -15.76
C LEU A 62 -6.28 6.81 -15.79
N GLY A 63 -6.69 7.77 -14.95
CA GLY A 63 -8.09 8.21 -14.83
C GLY A 63 -9.02 7.11 -14.33
N LYS A 64 -8.52 6.19 -13.48
CA LYS A 64 -9.28 5.05 -12.96
C LYS A 64 -9.63 5.24 -11.49
N PRO A 65 -10.84 4.83 -11.05
CA PRO A 65 -11.13 4.74 -9.63
C PRO A 65 -10.19 3.74 -8.95
N LEU A 66 -9.83 4.02 -7.69
CA LEU A 66 -8.97 3.17 -6.86
C LEU A 66 -9.75 2.67 -5.65
N VAL A 67 -10.08 1.38 -5.65
CA VAL A 67 -10.68 0.70 -4.51
C VAL A 67 -9.57 0.06 -3.68
N THR A 68 -9.16 0.72 -2.60
CA THR A 68 -8.15 0.21 -1.66
C THR A 68 -8.83 -0.60 -0.55
N ILE A 69 -8.30 -1.78 -0.29
CA ILE A 69 -8.76 -2.69 0.77
C ILE A 69 -7.56 -3.01 1.67
N ALA A 70 -7.61 -2.53 2.91
CA ALA A 70 -6.62 -2.87 3.92
C ALA A 70 -6.90 -4.29 4.45
N CYS A 71 -6.00 -5.23 4.14
CA CYS A 71 -6.16 -6.62 4.52
C CYS A 71 -5.76 -6.83 5.99
N HIS A 72 -6.51 -7.67 6.69
CA HIS A 72 -6.23 -8.04 8.07
C HIS A 72 -6.73 -9.46 8.37
N GLU A 73 -6.30 -10.04 9.49
CA GLU A 73 -6.58 -11.44 9.83
C GLU A 73 -8.06 -11.78 9.99
N ASP A 74 -8.88 -10.80 10.38
CA ASP A 74 -10.33 -10.98 10.53
C ASP A 74 -11.12 -10.79 9.22
N MET A 75 -10.46 -10.42 8.12
CA MET A 75 -11.12 -10.21 6.85
C MET A 75 -11.57 -11.53 6.24
N THR A 76 -12.87 -11.64 5.91
CA THR A 76 -13.45 -12.82 5.28
C THR A 76 -13.63 -12.61 3.78
N ALA A 77 -13.78 -13.72 3.04
CA ALA A 77 -14.17 -13.67 1.62
C ALA A 77 -15.45 -12.86 1.38
N SER A 78 -16.43 -12.91 2.30
CA SER A 78 -17.69 -12.15 2.16
C SER A 78 -17.50 -10.65 2.30
N ASP A 79 -16.49 -10.21 3.05
CA ASP A 79 -16.17 -8.78 3.16
C ASP A 79 -15.58 -8.23 1.85
N LEU A 80 -14.89 -9.08 1.06
CA LEU A 80 -14.38 -8.71 -0.27
C LEU A 80 -15.48 -8.74 -1.33
N VAL A 81 -16.22 -9.85 -1.43
CA VAL A 81 -17.14 -10.10 -2.55
C VAL A 81 -18.54 -9.54 -2.33
N GLY A 82 -18.96 -9.39 -1.08
CA GLY A 82 -20.30 -8.94 -0.73
C GLY A 82 -21.09 -9.96 0.07
N ARG A 83 -22.22 -9.49 0.59
CA ARG A 83 -23.06 -10.21 1.53
C ARG A 83 -24.53 -9.81 1.41
N HIS A 84 -25.40 -10.68 1.89
CA HIS A 84 -26.80 -10.34 2.11
C HIS A 84 -26.96 -9.53 3.41
N LEU A 85 -27.68 -8.43 3.33
CA LEU A 85 -28.11 -7.61 4.45
C LEU A 85 -29.61 -7.80 4.67
N LEU A 86 -30.02 -7.79 5.95
CA LEU A 86 -31.42 -7.80 6.36
C LEU A 86 -31.86 -6.36 6.60
N ASP A 87 -32.82 -5.90 5.82
CA ASP A 87 -33.49 -4.61 6.00
C ASP A 87 -34.96 -4.83 6.37
N ALA A 88 -35.66 -3.76 6.73
CA ALA A 88 -37.09 -3.81 7.10
C ALA A 88 -37.98 -4.40 5.98
N ASP A 89 -37.61 -4.20 4.72
CA ASP A 89 -38.34 -4.67 3.54
C ASP A 89 -37.88 -6.07 3.04
N GLY A 90 -36.94 -6.70 3.74
CA GLY A 90 -36.43 -8.03 3.43
C GLY A 90 -34.91 -8.10 3.21
N THR A 91 -34.45 -9.18 2.59
CA THR A 91 -33.03 -9.43 2.35
C THR A 91 -32.58 -8.76 1.04
N ARG A 92 -31.54 -7.92 1.09
CA ARG A 92 -30.89 -7.35 -0.10
C ARG A 92 -29.44 -7.78 -0.21
N TRP A 93 -28.94 -7.89 -1.43
CA TRP A 93 -27.51 -8.09 -1.68
C TRP A 93 -26.78 -6.74 -1.61
N GLN A 94 -25.60 -6.73 -1.00
CA GLN A 94 -24.65 -5.63 -1.05
C GLN A 94 -23.34 -6.16 -1.62
N ASP A 95 -22.92 -5.59 -2.75
CA ASP A 95 -21.60 -5.87 -3.32
C ASP A 95 -20.50 -5.41 -2.36
N GLY A 96 -19.46 -6.24 -2.23
CA GLY A 96 -18.24 -5.86 -1.55
C GLY A 96 -17.34 -5.00 -2.43
N PRO A 97 -16.28 -4.40 -1.86
CA PRO A 97 -15.37 -3.51 -2.57
C PRO A 97 -14.68 -4.19 -3.78
N LEU A 98 -14.31 -5.48 -3.67
CA LEU A 98 -13.73 -6.20 -4.81
C LEU A 98 -14.75 -6.33 -5.95
N THR A 99 -15.99 -6.69 -5.63
CA THR A 99 -17.06 -6.84 -6.62
C THR A 99 -17.38 -5.51 -7.29
N LEU A 100 -17.43 -4.41 -6.54
CA LEU A 100 -17.62 -3.07 -7.07
C LEU A 100 -16.50 -2.73 -8.08
N ALA A 101 -15.24 -2.95 -7.72
CA ALA A 101 -14.12 -2.70 -8.62
C ALA A 101 -14.19 -3.54 -9.91
N VAL A 102 -14.54 -4.83 -9.77
CA VAL A 102 -14.68 -5.78 -10.89
C VAL A 102 -15.79 -5.35 -11.86
N ARG A 103 -16.94 -4.90 -11.35
CA ARG A 103 -18.07 -4.46 -12.18
C ARG A 103 -17.80 -3.15 -12.93
N HIS A 104 -17.15 -2.19 -12.26
CA HIS A 104 -17.00 -0.83 -12.78
C HIS A 104 -15.63 -0.54 -13.40
N GLY A 105 -14.76 -1.53 -13.54
CA GLY A 105 -13.48 -1.36 -14.22
C GLY A 105 -12.47 -0.50 -13.45
N ALA A 106 -12.50 -0.59 -12.12
CA ALA A 106 -11.58 0.12 -11.26
C ALA A 106 -10.27 -0.64 -11.06
N ILE A 107 -9.28 0.05 -10.51
CA ILE A 107 -8.11 -0.60 -9.90
C ILE A 107 -8.53 -1.04 -8.50
N CYS A 108 -8.43 -2.34 -8.21
CA CYS A 108 -8.58 -2.88 -6.86
C CYS A 108 -7.21 -3.12 -6.26
N TYR A 109 -6.89 -2.44 -5.17
CA TYR A 109 -5.63 -2.55 -4.46
C TYR A 109 -5.82 -3.25 -3.13
N LEU A 110 -5.29 -4.47 -3.00
CA LEU A 110 -5.28 -5.23 -1.75
C LEU A 110 -3.98 -4.93 -1.01
N ASP A 111 -4.05 -4.01 -0.05
CA ASP A 111 -2.90 -3.59 0.75
C ASP A 111 -2.64 -4.64 1.83
N GLU A 112 -1.39 -5.09 1.93
CA GLU A 112 -0.93 -6.11 2.89
C GLU A 112 -1.68 -7.45 2.76
N ILE A 113 -1.90 -7.94 1.54
CA ILE A 113 -2.71 -9.15 1.24
C ILE A 113 -2.35 -10.39 2.05
N VAL A 114 -1.10 -10.47 2.50
CA VAL A 114 -0.54 -11.53 3.34
C VAL A 114 -1.12 -11.57 4.76
N GLU A 115 -1.68 -10.47 5.25
CA GLU A 115 -2.39 -10.43 6.53
C GLU A 115 -3.80 -11.00 6.44
N ALA A 116 -4.36 -11.11 5.23
CA ALA A 116 -5.64 -11.77 5.04
C ALA A 116 -5.54 -13.29 5.25
N ARG A 117 -6.65 -13.90 5.69
CA ARG A 117 -6.75 -15.36 5.75
C ARG A 117 -6.58 -15.99 4.36
N GLN A 118 -6.01 -17.19 4.33
CA GLN A 118 -5.72 -17.88 3.07
C GLN A 118 -6.98 -18.12 2.22
N ASP A 119 -8.10 -18.48 2.84
CA ASP A 119 -9.40 -18.67 2.18
C ASP A 119 -9.93 -17.35 1.59
N THR A 120 -9.64 -16.21 2.20
CA THR A 120 -9.94 -14.89 1.65
C THR A 120 -9.04 -14.57 0.44
N THR A 121 -7.75 -14.94 0.46
CA THR A 121 -6.84 -14.66 -0.67
C THR A 121 -7.14 -15.46 -1.94
N VAL A 122 -7.71 -16.67 -1.85
CA VAL A 122 -7.98 -17.50 -3.05
C VAL A 122 -9.13 -16.98 -3.90
N VAL A 123 -9.98 -16.11 -3.34
CA VAL A 123 -11.10 -15.45 -4.05
C VAL A 123 -10.63 -14.70 -5.30
N ILE A 124 -9.39 -14.21 -5.31
CA ILE A 124 -8.85 -13.43 -6.43
C ILE A 124 -8.32 -14.30 -7.58
N HIS A 125 -8.16 -15.62 -7.39
CA HIS A 125 -7.56 -16.48 -8.41
C HIS A 125 -8.33 -16.46 -9.74
N PRO A 126 -9.67 -16.57 -9.77
CA PRO A 126 -10.42 -16.51 -11.02
C PRO A 126 -10.31 -15.17 -11.76
N LEU A 127 -9.96 -14.07 -11.06
CA LEU A 127 -9.72 -12.75 -11.64
C LEU A 127 -8.35 -12.61 -12.31
N THR A 128 -7.41 -13.49 -11.97
CA THR A 128 -6.03 -13.51 -12.52
C THR A 128 -5.84 -14.49 -13.68
N ASP A 129 -6.80 -15.40 -13.90
CA ASP A 129 -6.80 -16.30 -15.05
C ASP A 129 -7.33 -15.59 -16.31
N ALA A 130 -7.12 -16.20 -17.48
CA ALA A 130 -7.65 -15.71 -18.77
C ALA A 130 -9.18 -15.50 -18.80
N ARG A 131 -9.93 -16.13 -17.90
CA ARG A 131 -11.40 -15.99 -17.80
C ARG A 131 -11.83 -14.67 -17.18
N ARG A 132 -11.02 -14.10 -16.27
CA ARG A 132 -11.30 -12.85 -15.53
C ARG A 132 -12.74 -12.76 -15.02
N VAL A 133 -13.13 -13.69 -14.15
CA VAL A 133 -14.48 -13.75 -13.55
C VAL A 133 -14.41 -13.69 -12.03
N LEU A 134 -15.48 -13.24 -11.38
CA LEU A 134 -15.67 -13.29 -9.93
C LEU A 134 -16.97 -14.04 -9.60
N PRO A 135 -16.87 -15.29 -9.11
CA PRO A 135 -18.04 -16.03 -8.63
C PRO A 135 -18.58 -15.43 -7.32
N LEU A 136 -19.86 -15.05 -7.32
CA LEU A 136 -20.61 -14.62 -6.13
C LEU A 136 -21.54 -15.77 -5.69
N GLU A 137 -20.96 -16.82 -5.12
CA GLU A 137 -21.67 -18.08 -4.82
C GLU A 137 -22.94 -17.87 -3.99
N LYS A 138 -22.87 -17.03 -2.94
CA LYS A 138 -24.01 -16.72 -2.07
C LYS A 138 -25.15 -15.98 -2.78
N LYS A 139 -24.84 -15.27 -3.88
CA LYS A 139 -25.81 -14.57 -4.72
C LYS A 139 -26.28 -15.42 -5.91
N GLY A 140 -25.54 -16.48 -6.25
CA GLY A 140 -25.77 -17.28 -7.46
C GLY A 140 -25.40 -16.55 -8.75
N GLU A 141 -24.45 -15.61 -8.71
CA GLU A 141 -24.06 -14.78 -9.86
C GLU A 141 -22.59 -15.03 -10.24
N LEU A 142 -22.31 -15.11 -11.54
CA LEU A 142 -20.95 -15.11 -12.08
C LEU A 142 -20.67 -13.77 -12.74
N VAL A 143 -19.83 -12.93 -12.12
CA VAL A 143 -19.52 -11.60 -12.64
C VAL A 143 -18.34 -11.70 -13.60
N HIS A 144 -18.52 -11.24 -14.84
CA HIS A 144 -17.40 -11.03 -15.76
C HIS A 144 -16.72 -9.71 -15.44
N ALA A 145 -15.40 -9.73 -15.27
CA ALA A 145 -14.66 -8.52 -14.96
C ALA A 145 -14.74 -7.54 -16.12
N HIS A 146 -15.00 -6.27 -15.78
CA HIS A 146 -14.97 -5.19 -16.75
C HIS A 146 -13.61 -5.14 -17.47
N PRO A 147 -13.55 -4.83 -18.78
CA PRO A 147 -12.29 -4.83 -19.53
C PRO A 147 -11.18 -4.00 -18.86
N ASP A 148 -11.56 -2.88 -18.23
CA ASP A 148 -10.65 -1.95 -17.54
C ASP A 148 -10.27 -2.31 -16.11
N PHE A 149 -10.88 -3.35 -15.53
CA PHE A 149 -10.55 -3.79 -14.17
C PHE A 149 -9.06 -4.14 -14.08
N GLN A 150 -8.43 -3.82 -12.96
CA GLN A 150 -7.05 -4.18 -12.68
C GLN A 150 -6.92 -4.62 -11.22
N LEU A 151 -6.25 -5.74 -10.99
CA LEU A 151 -5.93 -6.20 -9.66
C LEU A 151 -4.48 -5.83 -9.31
N VAL A 152 -4.30 -5.23 -8.13
CA VAL A 152 -3.00 -4.91 -7.56
C VAL A 152 -2.96 -5.42 -6.13
N ILE A 153 -1.85 -6.01 -5.73
CA ILE A 153 -1.62 -6.44 -4.35
C ILE A 153 -0.30 -5.85 -3.84
N SER A 154 -0.20 -5.55 -2.55
CA SER A 154 1.09 -5.23 -1.92
C SER A 154 1.50 -6.31 -0.93
N TYR A 155 2.82 -6.50 -0.82
CA TYR A 155 3.37 -7.34 0.22
C TYR A 155 4.77 -6.85 0.65
N ASN A 156 5.08 -6.99 1.93
CA ASN A 156 6.36 -6.59 2.51
C ASN A 156 7.22 -7.85 2.74
N PRO A 157 8.13 -8.22 1.82
CA PRO A 157 8.97 -9.40 1.99
C PRO A 157 9.87 -9.28 3.25
N GLY A 158 9.88 -10.33 4.08
CA GLY A 158 10.75 -10.42 5.26
C GLY A 158 10.21 -9.74 6.53
N TYR A 159 9.05 -9.10 6.48
CA TYR A 159 8.36 -8.51 7.64
C TYR A 159 7.63 -9.57 8.49
N GLN A 160 7.23 -10.68 7.87
CA GLN A 160 6.28 -11.61 8.47
C GLN A 160 6.91 -12.94 8.85
N ASN A 161 6.35 -13.55 9.90
CA ASN A 161 6.61 -14.94 10.25
C ASN A 161 6.59 -15.81 8.99
N ILE A 162 7.58 -16.70 8.84
CA ILE A 162 7.74 -17.61 7.69
C ILE A 162 6.43 -18.34 7.32
N MET A 163 5.50 -18.49 8.27
CA MET A 163 4.19 -19.11 8.06
C MET A 163 3.15 -18.28 7.28
N LYS A 164 3.34 -16.95 7.13
CA LYS A 164 2.40 -16.02 6.47
C LYS A 164 2.89 -15.52 5.10
N ASP A 165 3.68 -16.31 4.38
CA ASP A 165 4.08 -15.95 3.02
C ASP A 165 2.98 -16.27 1.99
N LEU A 166 2.97 -15.54 0.87
CA LEU A 166 2.13 -15.88 -0.28
C LEU A 166 2.58 -17.21 -0.89
N LYS A 167 1.63 -18.12 -1.10
CA LYS A 167 1.88 -19.38 -1.83
C LYS A 167 2.45 -19.09 -3.23
N GLN A 168 3.34 -19.96 -3.70
CA GLN A 168 3.93 -19.85 -5.04
C GLN A 168 2.87 -19.81 -6.14
N SER A 169 1.77 -20.55 -5.98
CA SER A 169 0.63 -20.54 -6.89
C SER A 169 -0.07 -19.18 -6.98
N THR A 170 -0.05 -18.38 -5.91
CA THR A 170 -0.52 -17.00 -5.95
C THR A 170 0.53 -16.09 -6.60
N LYS A 171 1.81 -16.21 -6.22
CA LYS A 171 2.90 -15.38 -6.76
C LYS A 171 3.01 -15.45 -8.28
N GLN A 172 2.92 -16.66 -8.86
CA GLN A 172 3.05 -16.88 -10.31
C GLN A 172 1.89 -16.33 -11.15
N ARG A 173 0.87 -15.73 -10.52
CA ARG A 173 -0.27 -15.08 -11.20
C ARG A 173 -0.09 -13.58 -11.39
N PHE A 174 1.00 -13.01 -10.88
CA PHE A 174 1.25 -11.57 -10.88
C PHE A 174 2.59 -11.24 -11.55
N GLY A 175 2.61 -10.15 -12.32
CA GLY A 175 3.83 -9.39 -12.55
C GLY A 175 4.22 -8.64 -11.27
N ALA A 176 5.51 -8.35 -11.08
CA ALA A 176 5.99 -7.73 -9.84
C ALA A 176 6.86 -6.50 -10.10
N LEU A 177 6.72 -5.51 -9.20
CA LEU A 177 7.62 -4.36 -9.10
C LEU A 177 8.26 -4.36 -7.71
N ASP A 178 9.58 -4.25 -7.67
CA ASP A 178 10.36 -4.18 -6.43
C ASP A 178 10.63 -2.72 -6.06
N PHE A 179 10.11 -2.31 -4.91
CA PHE A 179 10.33 -1.01 -4.28
C PHE A 179 11.37 -1.15 -3.18
N GLY A 180 12.27 -0.17 -3.12
CA GLY A 180 13.17 0.06 -2.00
C GLY A 180 12.93 1.45 -1.42
N TRP A 181 13.68 1.81 -0.39
CA TRP A 181 13.78 3.23 -0.03
C TRP A 181 14.48 3.99 -1.17
N PRO A 182 14.02 5.20 -1.51
CA PRO A 182 14.61 5.97 -2.60
C PRO A 182 16.11 6.24 -2.35
N LYS A 183 16.84 6.52 -3.43
CA LYS A 183 18.21 7.04 -3.32
C LYS A 183 18.21 8.35 -2.56
N ARG A 184 19.30 8.64 -1.85
CA ARG A 184 19.49 9.80 -0.99
C ARG A 184 18.88 11.09 -1.54
N ASP A 185 19.28 11.53 -2.73
CA ASP A 185 18.83 12.80 -3.29
C ASP A 185 17.31 12.84 -3.54
N VAL A 186 16.73 11.72 -3.98
CA VAL A 186 15.29 11.59 -4.20
C VAL A 186 14.54 11.54 -2.87
N GLU A 187 15.08 10.85 -1.87
CA GLU A 187 14.46 10.79 -0.55
C GLU A 187 14.47 12.15 0.15
N ILE A 188 15.55 12.93 0.01
CA ILE A 188 15.65 14.30 0.52
C ILE A 188 14.54 15.16 -0.08
N GLU A 189 14.35 15.07 -1.39
CA GLU A 189 13.30 15.81 -2.07
C GLU A 189 11.90 15.41 -1.57
N ILE A 190 11.63 14.10 -1.46
CA ILE A 190 10.36 13.59 -0.95
C ILE A 190 10.10 14.10 0.47
N VAL A 191 11.09 13.95 1.36
CA VAL A 191 10.97 14.38 2.76
C VAL A 191 10.77 15.88 2.86
N ALA A 192 11.54 16.69 2.12
CA ALA A 192 11.39 18.14 2.11
C ALA A 192 10.00 18.55 1.61
N HIS A 193 9.53 17.97 0.51
CA HIS A 193 8.23 18.27 -0.07
C HIS A 193 7.07 17.93 0.87
N GLU A 194 7.01 16.68 1.36
CA GLU A 194 5.89 16.19 2.17
C GLU A 194 5.89 16.76 3.60
N SER A 195 7.06 17.06 4.16
CA SER A 195 7.16 17.59 5.54
C SER A 195 7.15 19.12 5.64
N GLY A 196 7.40 19.82 4.52
CA GLY A 196 7.63 21.26 4.49
C GLY A 196 8.98 21.70 5.11
N ALA A 197 9.83 20.76 5.50
CA ALA A 197 11.14 21.06 6.05
C ALA A 197 12.10 21.60 4.97
N SER A 198 13.13 22.36 5.41
CA SER A 198 14.17 22.81 4.49
C SER A 198 14.96 21.61 3.92
N PRO A 199 15.56 21.74 2.72
CA PRO A 199 16.39 20.68 2.15
C PRO A 199 17.54 20.24 3.07
N ASP A 200 18.11 21.14 3.87
CA ASP A 200 19.15 20.82 4.84
C ASP A 200 18.63 19.95 5.99
N VAL A 201 17.45 20.27 6.54
CA VAL A 201 16.81 19.43 7.57
C VAL A 201 16.45 18.06 6.99
N ALA A 202 15.86 18.01 5.80
CA ALA A 202 15.55 16.76 5.12
C ALA A 202 16.80 15.91 4.86
N ALA A 203 17.92 16.52 4.43
CA ALA A 203 19.21 15.84 4.25
C ALA A 203 19.73 15.20 5.54
N ARG A 204 19.63 15.90 6.67
CA ARG A 204 20.02 15.37 7.99
C ARG A 204 19.14 14.20 8.40
N LEU A 205 17.81 14.33 8.24
CA LEU A 205 16.85 13.26 8.52
C LEU A 205 17.14 12.01 7.68
N VAL A 206 17.36 12.16 6.37
CA VAL A 206 17.72 11.05 5.48
C VAL A 206 19.01 10.39 5.92
N SER A 207 20.01 11.16 6.37
CA SER A 207 21.27 10.62 6.87
C SER A 207 21.09 9.77 8.14
N ILE A 208 20.17 10.16 9.03
CA ILE A 208 19.77 9.35 10.19
C ILE A 208 19.09 8.06 9.71
N GLY A 209 18.17 8.16 8.74
CA GLY A 209 17.49 7.02 8.13
C GLY A 209 18.45 6.00 7.53
N GLU A 210 19.42 6.44 6.73
CA GLU A 210 20.47 5.59 6.13
C GLU A 210 21.28 4.85 7.20
N ARG A 211 21.69 5.53 8.27
CA ARG A 211 22.43 4.88 9.38
C ARG A 211 21.58 3.82 10.07
N ALA A 212 20.31 4.11 10.36
CA ALA A 212 19.43 3.13 10.99
C ALA A 212 19.17 1.93 10.08
N ARG A 213 19.02 2.14 8.76
CA ARG A 213 18.84 1.04 7.79
C ARG A 213 20.06 0.12 7.73
N ASN A 214 21.27 0.64 7.95
CA ASN A 214 22.48 -0.17 8.03
C ASN A 214 22.57 -1.03 9.31
N LEU A 215 21.77 -0.73 10.33
CA LEU A 215 21.64 -1.55 11.55
C LEU A 215 20.61 -2.68 11.39
N LYS A 216 19.91 -2.77 10.26
CA LYS A 216 18.97 -3.86 9.98
C LYS A 216 19.71 -5.20 10.02
N GLY A 217 19.22 -6.14 10.82
CA GLY A 217 19.87 -7.43 11.06
C GLY A 217 21.01 -7.40 12.09
N HIS A 218 21.31 -6.22 12.66
CA HIS A 218 22.31 -6.00 13.72
C HIS A 218 21.66 -5.37 14.97
N GLY A 219 20.47 -5.85 15.34
CA GLY A 219 19.70 -5.38 16.50
C GLY A 219 18.43 -4.61 16.14
N LEU A 220 18.29 -4.15 14.88
CA LEU A 220 17.01 -3.69 14.34
C LEU A 220 16.39 -4.73 13.43
N GLU A 221 15.10 -5.01 13.65
CA GLU A 221 14.29 -5.82 12.74
C GLU A 221 14.05 -5.09 11.42
N GLU A 222 13.77 -3.78 11.51
CA GLU A 222 13.54 -2.90 10.36
C GLU A 222 14.29 -1.57 10.46
N GLY A 223 14.60 -1.00 9.30
CA GLY A 223 15.17 0.34 9.20
C GLY A 223 14.08 1.42 9.24
N ILE A 224 14.51 2.67 9.48
CA ILE A 224 13.62 3.83 9.45
C ILE A 224 13.00 4.00 8.05
N SER A 225 11.66 4.03 7.99
CA SER A 225 10.92 4.25 6.75
C SER A 225 10.89 5.73 6.32
N THR A 226 10.66 6.00 5.04
CA THR A 226 10.49 7.38 4.54
C THR A 226 9.31 8.08 5.21
N ARG A 227 8.25 7.34 5.55
CA ARG A 227 7.11 7.86 6.35
C ARG A 227 7.55 8.45 7.69
N MET A 228 8.45 7.77 8.40
CA MET A 228 8.97 8.25 9.69
C MET A 228 9.82 9.50 9.53
N LEU A 229 10.63 9.59 8.47
CA LEU A 229 11.40 10.80 8.14
C LEU A 229 10.49 11.99 7.87
N ILE A 230 9.39 11.78 7.15
CA ILE A 230 8.38 12.83 6.90
C ILE A 230 7.79 13.30 8.23
N TYR A 231 7.37 12.40 9.13
CA TYR A 231 6.86 12.81 10.44
C TYR A 231 7.86 13.59 11.28
N ALA A 232 9.14 13.17 11.30
CA ALA A 232 10.19 13.91 11.99
C ALA A 232 10.34 15.33 11.41
N GLY A 233 10.37 15.46 10.09
CA GLY A 233 10.40 16.75 9.40
C GLY A 233 9.18 17.62 9.74
N SER A 234 7.98 17.05 9.73
CA SER A 234 6.74 17.77 10.02
C SER A 234 6.72 18.29 11.45
N LEU A 235 7.19 17.51 12.42
CA LEU A 235 7.32 17.96 13.82
C LEU A 235 8.31 19.12 13.95
N ILE A 236 9.44 19.08 13.24
CA ILE A 236 10.42 20.17 13.21
C ILE A 236 9.79 21.43 12.60
N THR A 237 9.03 21.30 11.50
CA THR A 237 8.31 22.41 10.88
C THR A 237 7.26 23.03 11.82
N GLN A 238 6.69 22.24 12.74
CA GLN A 238 5.77 22.72 13.79
C GLN A 238 6.50 23.33 15.01
N GLY A 239 7.82 23.46 14.98
CA GLY A 239 8.61 24.09 16.04
C GLY A 239 9.07 23.14 17.15
N VAL A 240 8.88 21.83 17.00
CA VAL A 240 9.46 20.84 17.92
C VAL A 240 10.97 20.80 17.71
N GLY A 241 11.75 20.83 18.79
CA GLY A 241 13.21 20.72 18.73
C GLY A 241 13.66 19.45 17.97
N PRO A 242 14.65 19.53 17.06
CA PRO A 242 15.01 18.41 16.18
C PRO A 242 15.32 17.09 16.87
N ILE A 243 16.01 17.14 18.03
CA ILE A 243 16.31 15.95 18.83
C ILE A 243 15.03 15.29 19.34
N SER A 244 14.10 16.06 19.88
CA SER A 244 12.82 15.55 20.40
C SER A 244 11.93 15.01 19.29
N ALA A 245 11.87 15.71 18.15
CA ALA A 245 11.14 15.27 16.96
C ALA A 245 11.67 13.93 16.45
N CYS A 246 13.00 13.80 16.31
CA CYS A 246 13.63 12.56 15.89
C CYS A 246 13.45 11.44 16.92
N SER A 247 13.53 11.72 18.23
CA SER A 247 13.36 10.66 19.23
C SER A 247 11.95 10.05 19.12
N VAL A 248 10.90 10.88 19.09
CA VAL A 248 9.50 10.42 18.97
C VAL A 248 9.21 9.74 17.64
N ALA A 249 9.69 10.28 16.52
CA ALA A 249 9.32 9.78 15.20
C ALA A 249 10.25 8.69 14.65
N LEU A 250 11.53 8.70 15.02
CA LEU A 250 12.58 7.87 14.42
C LEU A 250 13.15 6.80 15.35
N VAL A 251 13.16 7.03 16.66
CA VAL A 251 13.86 6.15 17.63
C VAL A 251 12.88 5.28 18.40
N ARG A 252 11.96 5.90 19.13
CA ARG A 252 11.02 5.18 20.00
C ARG A 252 10.13 4.15 19.29
N PRO A 253 9.67 4.36 18.03
CA PRO A 253 8.76 3.42 17.38
C PRO A 253 9.41 2.11 16.89
N ILE A 254 10.73 2.08 16.68
CA ILE A 254 11.40 0.96 15.97
C ILE A 254 12.22 0.06 16.88
N THR A 255 12.36 0.41 18.16
CA THR A 255 13.08 -0.44 19.11
C THR A 255 12.71 -0.15 20.55
N ASP A 256 12.51 -1.22 21.32
CA ASP A 256 12.42 -1.19 22.79
C ASP A 256 13.76 -1.53 23.46
N ASP A 257 14.78 -1.91 22.68
CA ASP A 257 16.11 -2.23 23.16
C ASP A 257 16.83 -0.94 23.61
N PRO A 258 17.25 -0.82 24.89
CA PRO A 258 17.97 0.36 25.39
C PRO A 258 19.25 0.70 24.61
N ASP A 259 20.06 -0.30 24.24
CA ASP A 259 21.35 -0.09 23.61
C ASP A 259 21.19 0.40 22.17
N ILE A 260 20.22 -0.17 21.44
CA ILE A 260 19.89 0.29 20.08
C ILE A 260 19.27 1.69 20.12
N ARG A 261 18.43 1.99 21.11
CA ARG A 261 17.90 3.34 21.30
C ARG A 261 19.00 4.36 21.54
N ASP A 262 19.96 4.05 22.41
CA ASP A 262 21.10 4.94 22.68
C ASP A 262 21.97 5.15 21.44
N ALA A 263 22.19 4.10 20.64
CA ALA A 263 22.91 4.20 19.37
C ALA A 263 22.20 5.12 18.36
N LEU A 264 20.87 5.00 18.26
CA LEU A 264 20.05 5.85 17.39
C LEU A 264 19.96 7.29 17.91
N ASP A 265 19.77 7.50 19.21
CA ASP A 265 19.77 8.83 19.83
C ASP A 265 21.14 9.52 19.66
N ALA A 266 22.25 8.76 19.73
CA ALA A 266 23.59 9.27 19.41
C ALA A 266 23.74 9.65 17.94
N ALA A 267 23.18 8.86 17.02
CA ALA A 267 23.14 9.21 15.61
C ALA A 267 22.35 10.52 15.37
N VAL A 268 21.18 10.69 16.01
CA VAL A 268 20.38 11.92 15.96
C VAL A 268 21.20 13.14 16.40
N LYS A 269 21.84 13.07 17.57
CA LYS A 269 22.70 14.14 18.12
C LYS A 269 23.93 14.46 17.27
N THR A 270 24.33 13.55 16.37
CA THR A 270 25.45 13.81 15.44
C THR A 270 25.01 14.75 14.31
N PHE A 271 23.73 14.75 13.95
CA PHE A 271 23.20 15.56 12.83
C PHE A 271 22.46 16.82 13.28
N PHE A 272 22.05 16.91 14.56
CA PHE A 272 21.30 18.03 15.13
C PHE A 272 21.85 18.49 16.47
#